data_AF-N4VI08-F1
#
_entry.id   AF-N4VI08-F1
#
_cell.length_a   1.000
_cell.length_b   1.000
_cell.length_c   1.000
_cell.angle_alpha   90.00
_cell.angle_beta   90.00
_cell.angle_gamma   90.00
#
_symmetry.space_group_name_H-M   'P 1'
#
loop_
_entity.id
_entity.type
_entity.pdbx_description
1 polymer ?
#
loop_
_entity_poly.entity_id
_entity_poly.type
_entity_poly.pdbx_seq_one_letter_code
_entity_poly.pdbx_strand_id
1 'polypeptide(L)'
;MASQADFQDRQFLAVIGDEDSVTGLLLAGIGHVSTGAEQEKNFLVVDSKTETAAIESAFESFTSRKDIGIVLINQHVADRIRHRVDTYTAAFPTVLEIPSKDHPYDPEKDSVLRRVRRLFGE
;
A
#
# COMPACT_ATOMS: atom_id res chain seq x y z
N MET A 1 12.83 -17.76 4.76
CA MET A 1 11.95 -17.55 5.92
C MET A 1 12.36 -16.24 6.57
N ALA A 2 11.43 -15.30 6.76
CA ALA A 2 11.75 -14.01 7.39
C ALA A 2 12.21 -14.24 8.85
N SER A 3 13.25 -13.52 9.27
CA SER A 3 13.82 -13.62 10.61
C SER A 3 13.09 -12.69 11.58
N GLN A 4 13.11 -12.98 12.88
CA GLN A 4 12.44 -12.15 13.90
C GLN A 4 12.99 -10.70 13.95
N ALA A 5 14.20 -10.48 13.45
CA ALA A 5 14.80 -9.15 13.30
C ALA A 5 14.13 -8.33 12.17
N ASP A 6 13.60 -8.97 11.13
CA ASP A 6 12.95 -8.28 10.01
C ASP A 6 11.65 -7.55 10.43
N PHE A 7 11.11 -7.89 11.61
CA PHE A 7 9.87 -7.34 12.17
C PHE A 7 10.09 -6.17 13.14
N GLN A 8 11.25 -6.10 13.82
CA GLN A 8 11.44 -5.14 14.93
C GLN A 8 11.45 -3.68 14.46
N ASP A 9 11.96 -3.43 13.26
CA ASP A 9 12.14 -2.08 12.73
C ASP A 9 10.94 -1.57 11.90
N ARG A 10 9.97 -2.44 11.59
CA ARG A 10 8.82 -2.15 10.72
C ARG A 10 7.62 -1.62 11.50
N GLN A 11 7.71 -0.37 11.94
CA GLN A 11 6.75 0.24 12.86
C GLN A 11 5.64 1.03 12.17
N PHE A 12 5.82 1.42 10.91
CA PHE A 12 4.88 2.31 10.23
C PHE A 12 3.95 1.62 9.24
N LEU A 13 2.76 2.19 9.12
CA LEU A 13 1.82 1.94 8.03
C LEU A 13 2.03 3.02 6.98
N ALA A 14 1.94 2.67 5.70
CA ALA A 14 1.90 3.64 4.63
C ALA A 14 0.59 3.56 3.85
N VAL A 15 0.16 4.66 3.25
CA VAL A 15 -1.14 4.74 2.55
C VAL A 15 -1.01 5.35 1.17
N ILE A 16 -1.63 4.72 0.19
CA ILE A 16 -1.84 5.28 -1.15
C ILE A 16 -3.33 5.22 -1.45
N GLY A 17 -4.01 6.37 -1.47
CA GLY A 17 -5.46 6.35 -1.57
C GLY A 17 -6.10 7.70 -1.87
N ASP A 18 -7.41 7.68 -2.04
CA ASP A 18 -8.20 8.90 -2.23
C ASP A 18 -8.23 9.77 -0.97
N GLU A 19 -8.66 11.02 -1.14
CA GLU A 19 -8.67 12.04 -0.09
C GLU A 19 -9.45 11.58 1.16
N ASP A 20 -10.61 10.96 0.96
CA ASP A 20 -11.47 10.46 2.04
C ASP A 20 -10.76 9.33 2.83
N SER A 21 -10.17 8.35 2.13
CA SER A 21 -9.48 7.22 2.77
C SER A 21 -8.22 7.67 3.52
N VAL A 22 -7.39 8.51 2.89
CA VAL A 22 -6.16 9.01 3.52
C VAL A 22 -6.50 9.87 4.73
N THR A 23 -7.49 10.75 4.62
CA THR A 23 -7.90 11.61 5.75
C THR A 23 -8.38 10.77 6.94
N GLY A 24 -9.23 9.76 6.71
CA GLY A 24 -9.70 8.87 7.76
C GLY A 24 -8.57 8.12 8.47
N LEU A 25 -7.58 7.65 7.69
CA LEU A 25 -6.42 6.96 8.25
C LEU A 25 -5.50 7.91 9.01
N LEU A 26 -5.24 9.11 8.50
CA LEU A 26 -4.48 10.14 9.21
C LEU A 26 -5.11 10.51 10.56
N LEU A 27 -6.45 10.58 10.64
CA LEU A 27 -7.18 10.78 11.91
C LEU A 27 -6.99 9.61 12.89
N ALA A 28 -6.79 8.39 12.40
CA ALA A 28 -6.44 7.24 13.24
C ALA A 28 -5.00 7.29 13.78
N GLY A 29 -4.20 8.29 13.39
CA GLY A 29 -2.86 8.54 13.93
C GLY A 29 -1.73 7.81 13.23
N ILE A 30 -1.95 7.27 12.03
CA ILE A 30 -0.91 6.53 11.30
C ILE A 30 0.07 7.45 10.54
N GLY A 31 -0.26 8.74 10.40
CA GLY A 31 0.52 9.69 9.63
C GLY A 31 1.88 9.97 10.26
N HIS A 32 2.94 9.81 9.48
CA HIS A 32 4.31 10.07 9.89
C HIS A 32 5.06 10.83 8.80
N VAL A 33 5.85 11.81 9.22
CA VAL A 33 6.77 12.56 8.37
C VAL A 33 8.16 12.37 8.95
N SER A 34 9.08 11.83 8.15
CA SER A 34 10.44 11.57 8.61
C SER A 34 11.16 12.88 8.97
N THR A 35 11.91 12.85 10.06
CA THR A 35 12.74 13.98 10.50
C THR A 35 14.10 13.89 9.81
N GLY A 36 14.34 14.69 8.77
CA GLY A 36 15.58 14.67 7.99
C GLY A 36 15.68 15.80 6.97
N ALA A 37 16.74 15.76 6.15
CA ALA A 37 16.95 16.71 5.05
C ALA A 37 15.91 16.54 3.93
N GLU A 38 15.43 15.31 3.72
CA GLU A 38 14.30 14.99 2.85
C GLU A 38 13.11 14.59 3.74
N GLN A 39 12.08 15.43 3.77
CA GLN A 39 10.83 15.14 4.49
C GLN A 39 10.02 14.14 3.67
N GLU A 40 10.10 12.86 4.03
CA GLU A 40 9.31 11.82 3.42
C GLU A 40 8.05 11.54 4.24
N LYS A 41 6.91 11.58 3.57
CA LYS A 41 5.60 11.23 4.15
C LYS A 41 5.33 9.75 3.91
N ASN A 42 4.66 9.08 4.84
CA ASN A 42 4.17 7.72 4.64
C ASN A 42 2.77 7.66 4.00
N PHE A 43 2.34 8.72 3.30
CA PHE A 43 1.06 8.73 2.62
C PHE A 43 1.10 9.51 1.31
N LEU A 44 0.31 9.05 0.34
CA LEU A 44 0.04 9.73 -0.92
C LEU A 44 -1.48 9.85 -1.10
N VAL A 45 -1.96 11.08 -1.26
CA VAL A 45 -3.33 11.35 -1.70
C VAL A 45 -3.37 11.27 -3.22
N VAL A 46 -4.28 10.46 -3.74
CA VAL A 46 -4.48 10.22 -5.16
C VAL A 46 -5.80 10.84 -5.58
N ASP A 47 -5.72 11.80 -6.50
CA ASP A 47 -6.87 12.42 -7.15
C ASP A 47 -6.93 12.06 -8.64
N SER A 48 -7.91 12.61 -9.35
CA SER A 48 -8.08 12.41 -10.79
C SER A 48 -6.98 13.01 -11.65
N LYS A 49 -6.15 13.91 -11.09
CA LYS A 49 -5.04 14.58 -11.78
C LYS A 49 -3.70 13.91 -11.49
N THR A 50 -3.64 13.04 -10.49
CA THR A 50 -2.43 12.35 -10.06
C THR A 50 -1.99 11.39 -11.16
N GLU A 51 -0.78 11.59 -11.67
CA GLU A 51 -0.21 10.77 -12.73
C GLU A 51 0.10 9.35 -12.24
N THR A 52 -0.04 8.36 -13.12
CA THR A 52 0.27 6.96 -12.77
C THR A 52 1.74 6.79 -12.36
N ALA A 53 2.65 7.55 -12.97
CA ALA A 53 4.07 7.54 -12.61
C ALA A 53 4.32 7.96 -11.15
N ALA A 54 3.53 8.91 -10.62
CA ALA A 54 3.65 9.33 -9.22
C ALA A 54 3.21 8.21 -8.26
N ILE A 55 2.17 7.45 -8.63
CA ILE A 55 1.67 6.30 -7.86
C ILE A 55 2.70 5.17 -7.86
N GLU A 56 3.31 4.88 -9.02
CA GLU A 56 4.39 3.88 -9.12
C GLU A 56 5.58 4.27 -8.24
N SER A 57 6.03 5.52 -8.33
CA SER A 57 7.15 6.05 -7.55
C SER A 57 6.87 5.97 -6.04
N ALA A 58 5.67 6.35 -5.59
CA ALA A 58 5.28 6.23 -4.19
C ALA A 58 5.21 4.77 -3.72
N PHE A 59 4.66 3.88 -4.55
CA PHE A 59 4.62 2.45 -4.24
C PHE A 59 6.03 1.85 -4.10
N GLU A 60 6.95 2.20 -4.99
CA GLU A 60 8.35 1.75 -4.92
C GLU A 60 9.08 2.34 -3.71
N SER A 61 8.88 3.62 -3.40
CA SER A 61 9.42 4.25 -2.19
C SER A 61 8.91 3.56 -0.92
N PHE A 62 7.61 3.31 -0.81
CA PHE A 62 7.04 2.68 0.39
C PHE A 62 7.43 1.21 0.52
N THR A 63 7.59 0.49 -0.58
CA THR A 63 8.01 -0.92 -0.56
C THR A 63 9.51 -1.13 -0.36
N SER A 64 10.35 -0.14 -0.65
CA SER A 64 11.80 -0.18 -0.41
C SER A 64 12.20 0.24 1.01
N ARG A 65 11.34 1.02 1.67
CA ARG A 65 11.51 1.49 3.05
C ARG A 65 11.46 0.34 4.07
N LYS A 66 12.47 0.29 4.95
CA LYS A 66 12.62 -0.77 5.96
C LYS A 66 11.79 -0.53 7.22
N ASP A 67 11.32 0.69 7.44
CA ASP A 67 10.52 1.10 8.58
C ASP A 67 9.01 0.90 8.35
N ILE A 68 8.60 0.61 7.12
CA ILE A 68 7.21 0.31 6.76
C ILE A 68 6.95 -1.20 6.90
N GLY A 69 5.88 -1.54 7.62
CA GLY A 69 5.40 -2.90 7.79
C GLY A 69 4.25 -3.26 6.85
N ILE A 70 3.34 -2.32 6.60
CA ILE A 70 2.15 -2.53 5.76
C ILE A 70 1.95 -1.30 4.87
N VAL A 71 1.65 -1.53 3.60
CA VAL A 71 1.18 -0.53 2.64
C VAL A 71 -0.30 -0.78 2.38
N LEU A 72 -1.14 0.16 2.80
CA LEU A 72 -2.56 0.21 2.48
C LEU A 72 -2.73 0.93 1.15
N ILE A 73 -3.40 0.31 0.20
CA ILE A 73 -3.69 0.93 -1.10
C ILE A 73 -5.16 0.75 -1.43
N ASN A 74 -5.85 1.80 -1.89
CA ASN A 74 -7.21 1.61 -2.38
C ASN A 74 -7.19 0.71 -3.63
N GLN A 75 -8.10 -0.26 -3.72
CA GLN A 75 -8.11 -1.22 -4.82
C GLN A 75 -8.21 -0.55 -6.21
N HIS A 76 -9.03 0.49 -6.34
CA HIS A 76 -9.16 1.24 -7.60
C HIS A 76 -7.88 1.98 -7.99
N VAL A 77 -7.03 2.35 -7.02
CA VAL A 77 -5.69 2.92 -7.26
C VAL A 77 -4.70 1.83 -7.63
N ALA A 78 -4.75 0.68 -6.94
CA ALA A 78 -3.92 -0.48 -7.25
C ALA A 78 -4.15 -0.99 -8.69
N ASP A 79 -5.39 -0.91 -9.20
CA ASP A 79 -5.73 -1.23 -10.59
C ASP A 79 -4.90 -0.42 -11.61
N ARG A 80 -4.55 0.84 -11.30
CA ARG A 80 -3.74 1.70 -12.19
C ARG A 80 -2.30 1.23 -12.31
N ILE A 81 -1.78 0.55 -11.29
CA ILE A 81 -0.41 0.05 -11.20
C ILE A 81 -0.37 -1.47 -11.01
N ARG A 82 -1.39 -2.17 -11.50
CA ARG A 82 -1.62 -3.61 -11.23
C ARG A 82 -0.39 -4.47 -11.49
N HIS A 83 0.34 -4.15 -12.56
CA HIS A 83 1.58 -4.85 -12.90
C HIS A 83 2.67 -4.76 -11.81
N ARG A 84 2.80 -3.62 -11.11
CA ARG A 84 3.75 -3.45 -10.00
C ARG A 84 3.30 -4.22 -8.77
N VAL A 85 2.01 -4.15 -8.44
CA VAL A 85 1.43 -4.85 -7.28
C VAL A 85 1.56 -6.36 -7.45
N ASP A 86 1.19 -6.90 -8.62
CA ASP A 86 1.25 -8.35 -8.88
C ASP A 86 2.70 -8.87 -8.96
N THR A 87 3.66 -8.03 -9.37
CA THR A 87 5.10 -8.39 -9.39
C THR A 87 5.73 -8.37 -8.00
N TYR A 88 5.13 -7.64 -7.06
CA TYR A 88 5.62 -7.55 -5.69
C TYR A 88 5.35 -8.84 -4.93
N THR A 89 6.40 -9.61 -4.65
CA THR A 89 6.30 -10.94 -4.00
C THR A 89 7.00 -11.01 -2.65
N ALA A 90 7.63 -9.92 -2.22
CA ALA A 90 8.27 -9.85 -0.91
C ALA A 90 7.21 -9.89 0.20
N ALA A 91 7.57 -10.50 1.32
CA ALA A 91 6.68 -10.59 2.47
C ALA A 91 6.52 -9.24 3.20
N PHE A 92 7.52 -8.35 3.09
CA PHE A 92 7.51 -7.06 3.77
C PHE A 92 8.03 -5.90 2.90
N PRO A 93 7.35 -4.74 2.95
CA PRO A 93 6.06 -4.53 3.61
C PRO A 93 4.89 -5.30 2.97
N THR A 94 3.92 -5.71 3.79
CA THR A 94 2.70 -6.36 3.28
C THR A 94 1.86 -5.33 2.54
N VAL A 95 1.49 -5.61 1.29
CA VAL A 95 0.55 -4.77 0.53
C VAL A 95 -0.87 -5.26 0.74
N LEU A 96 -1.77 -4.38 1.19
CA LEU A 96 -3.18 -4.68 1.41
C LEU A 96 -4.08 -3.74 0.61
N GLU A 97 -4.91 -4.33 -0.24
CA GLU A 97 -5.92 -3.61 -1.00
C GLU A 97 -7.17 -3.36 -0.15
N ILE A 98 -7.57 -2.10 0.00
CA ILE A 98 -8.76 -1.70 0.77
C ILE A 98 -9.82 -1.07 -0.15
N PRO A 99 -11.12 -1.18 0.17
CA PRO A 99 -12.16 -0.41 -0.52
C PRO A 99 -11.95 1.10 -0.33
N SER A 100 -12.66 1.89 -1.12
CA SER A 100 -12.85 3.30 -0.82
C SER A 100 -14.33 3.65 -0.71
N LYS A 101 -14.64 4.89 -0.37
CA LYS A 101 -16.03 5.35 -0.16
C LYS A 101 -16.92 5.12 -1.37
N ASP A 102 -16.40 5.42 -2.57
CA ASP A 102 -17.17 5.33 -3.82
C ASP A 102 -16.90 4.02 -4.59
N HIS A 103 -15.83 3.32 -4.25
CA HIS A 103 -15.38 2.11 -4.94
C HIS A 103 -15.40 0.91 -4.00
N PRO A 104 -16.45 0.06 -4.06
CA PRO A 104 -16.53 -1.14 -3.23
C PRO A 104 -15.43 -2.13 -3.60
N TYR A 105 -15.11 -3.01 -2.64
CA TYR A 105 -14.09 -4.04 -2.81
C TYR A 105 -14.58 -5.17 -3.73
N ASP A 106 -13.76 -5.51 -4.73
CA ASP A 106 -13.94 -6.64 -5.64
C ASP A 106 -12.93 -7.75 -5.31
N PRO A 107 -13.37 -8.91 -4.76
CA PRO A 107 -12.49 -10.02 -4.42
C PRO A 107 -11.76 -10.66 -5.60
N GLU A 108 -12.27 -10.50 -6.83
CA GLU A 108 -11.64 -11.11 -8.01
C GLU A 108 -10.39 -10.35 -8.46
N LYS A 109 -10.27 -9.09 -8.04
CA LYS A 109 -9.14 -8.21 -8.39
C LYS A 109 -7.96 -8.31 -7.44
N ASP A 110 -8.18 -8.82 -6.25
CA ASP A 110 -7.17 -8.87 -5.20
C ASP A 110 -6.14 -10.00 -5.44
N SER A 111 -4.87 -9.60 -5.48
CA SER A 111 -3.73 -10.50 -5.72
C SER A 111 -3.59 -11.62 -4.68
N VAL A 112 -3.89 -11.34 -3.42
CA VAL A 112 -3.81 -12.31 -2.31
C VAL A 112 -4.92 -13.35 -2.44
N LEU A 113 -6.16 -12.90 -2.67
CA LEU A 113 -7.31 -13.79 -2.83
C LEU A 113 -7.20 -14.68 -4.07
N ARG A 114 -6.69 -14.14 -5.19
CA ARG A 114 -6.36 -14.97 -6.36
C ARG A 114 -5.35 -16.07 -6.03
N ARG A 115 -4.33 -15.76 -5.21
CA ARG A 115 -3.31 -16.73 -4.79
C ARG A 115 -3.89 -17.79 -3.87
N VAL A 116 -4.80 -17.40 -2.98
CA VAL A 116 -5.54 -18.32 -2.10
C VAL A 116 -6.46 -19.24 -2.93
N ARG A 117 -7.25 -18.72 -3.87
CA ARG A 117 -8.12 -19.54 -4.74
C ARG A 117 -7.33 -20.59 -5.53
N ARG A 118 -6.20 -20.18 -6.13
CA ARG A 118 -5.27 -21.12 -6.81
C ARG A 118 -4.74 -22.23 -5.90
N LEU A 119 -4.52 -21.95 -4.61
CA LEU A 119 -4.08 -22.96 -3.64
C LEU A 119 -5.21 -23.92 -3.25
N PHE A 120 -6.45 -23.45 -3.23
CA PHE A 120 -7.63 -24.24 -2.92
C PHE A 120 -8.27 -24.93 -4.14
N GLY A 121 -7.71 -24.75 -5.34
CA GLY A 121 -8.13 -25.47 -6.55
C GLY A 121 -9.38 -24.91 -7.24
N GLU A 122 -9.71 -23.64 -6.97
CA GLU A 122 -10.68 -22.85 -7.76
C GLU A 122 -9.97 -21.89 -8.72
#